data_AF-J9AAB5-F1
#
_entry.id   AF-J9AAB5-F1
#
_cell.length_a   1.000
_cell.length_b   1.000
_cell.length_c   1.000
_cell.angle_alpha   90.00
_cell.angle_beta   90.00
_cell.angle_gamma   90.00
#
_symmetry.space_group_name_H-M   'P 1'
#
loop_
_entity.id
_entity.type
_entity.pdbx_description
1 polymer ?
#
loop_
_entity_poly.entity_id
_entity_poly.type
_entity_poly.pdbx_seq_one_letter_code
_entity_poly.pdbx_strand_id
1 'polypeptide(L)'
;MCVKHIFPQHVVLQFDCNNTLNDQLLENVYVELEQTPDTEGWLILHTIPLEKLPFGIQSTTYVLLKIPSTTNAVMATFSASLKFKVRDIDPATGEFEGDETYNDVFV
;
A
#
# COMPACT_ATOMS: atom_id res chain seq x y z
N MET A 1 -7.65 6.80 1.64
CA MET A 1 -8.76 6.65 0.66
C MET A 1 -8.32 5.70 -0.44
N CYS A 2 -9.22 4.94 -1.07
CA CYS A 2 -8.87 4.11 -2.24
C CYS A 2 -9.67 4.55 -3.48
N VAL A 3 -8.98 4.74 -4.61
CA VAL A 3 -9.57 5.04 -5.92
C VAL A 3 -9.29 3.90 -6.88
N LYS A 4 -10.33 3.42 -7.57
CA LYS A 4 -10.24 2.33 -8.55
C LYS A 4 -10.24 2.89 -9.97
N HIS A 5 -9.12 2.74 -10.67
CA HIS A 5 -8.98 3.11 -12.08
C HIS A 5 -9.19 1.88 -12.96
N ILE A 6 -10.19 1.90 -13.84
CA ILE A 6 -10.56 0.75 -14.69
C ILE A 6 -10.03 0.93 -16.10
N PHE A 7 -9.31 -0.08 -16.59
CA PHE A 7 -8.84 -0.21 -17.97
C PHE A 7 -9.44 -1.47 -18.60
N PRO A 8 -9.36 -1.65 -19.94
CA PRO A 8 -9.98 -2.79 -20.61
C PRO A 8 -9.58 -4.17 -20.08
N GLN A 9 -8.35 -4.32 -19.57
CA GLN A 9 -7.81 -5.58 -19.05
C GLN A 9 -7.14 -5.45 -17.69
N HIS A 10 -7.16 -4.26 -17.11
CA HIS A 10 -6.42 -3.96 -15.87
C HIS A 10 -7.23 -3.08 -14.94
N VAL A 11 -6.91 -3.17 -13.65
CA VAL A 11 -7.37 -2.23 -12.64
C VAL A 11 -6.14 -1.69 -11.93
N VAL A 12 -6.06 -0.38 -11.77
CA VAL A 12 -5.09 0.23 -10.86
C VAL A 12 -5.84 0.65 -9.60
N LEU A 13 -5.44 0.12 -8.46
CA LEU A 13 -5.88 0.59 -7.15
C LEU A 13 -4.90 1.63 -6.65
N GLN A 14 -5.40 2.83 -6.43
CA GLN A 14 -4.66 3.93 -5.85
C GLN A 14 -5.03 4.05 -4.37
N PHE A 15 -4.03 4.03 -3.48
CA PHE A 15 -4.23 4.19 -2.05
C PHE A 15 -3.57 5.48 -1.58
N ASP A 16 -4.36 6.42 -1.11
CA ASP A 16 -3.87 7.63 -0.46
C ASP A 16 -3.61 7.31 1.02
N CYS A 17 -2.34 7.44 1.40
CA CYS A 17 -1.78 7.13 2.71
C CYS A 17 -1.34 8.42 3.40
N ASN A 18 -1.57 8.51 4.71
CA ASN A 18 -1.09 9.60 5.54
C ASN A 18 -0.57 9.01 6.84
N ASN A 19 0.71 9.23 7.15
CA ASN A 19 1.27 8.87 8.45
C ASN A 19 0.76 9.87 9.50
N THR A 20 0.12 9.36 10.55
CA THR A 20 -0.45 10.17 11.63
C THR A 20 0.38 10.14 12.91
N LEU A 21 1.53 9.47 12.90
CA LEU A 21 2.46 9.38 14.03
C LEU A 21 3.66 10.32 13.76
N ASN A 22 3.95 11.20 14.71
CA ASN A 22 4.97 12.25 14.58
C ASN A 22 6.36 11.84 15.07
N ASP A 23 6.46 10.68 15.71
CA ASP A 23 7.66 10.03 16.21
C ASP A 23 8.21 8.96 15.23
N GLN A 24 7.67 8.91 14.01
CA GLN A 24 8.02 7.88 13.02
C GLN A 24 8.09 8.45 11.59
N LEU A 25 9.07 7.98 10.83
CA LEU A 25 9.07 8.02 9.37
C LEU A 25 8.80 6.62 8.83
N LEU A 26 7.81 6.51 7.95
CA LEU A 26 7.54 5.25 7.26
C LEU A 26 8.33 5.24 5.94
N GLU A 27 9.04 4.16 5.68
CA GLU A 27 9.83 3.94 4.45
C GLU A 27 9.34 2.70 3.71
N ASN A 28 9.51 2.67 2.39
CA ASN A 28 9.04 1.56 1.54
C ASN A 28 7.58 1.17 1.84
N VAL A 29 6.68 2.15 1.80
CA VAL A 29 5.26 1.99 2.16
C VAL A 29 4.48 1.52 0.95
N TYR A 30 3.78 0.40 1.07
CA TYR A 30 2.96 -0.16 0.00
C TYR A 30 1.78 -0.95 0.52
N VAL A 31 0.75 -1.10 -0.31
CA VAL A 31 -0.37 -2.00 0.00
C VAL A 31 -0.10 -3.36 -0.62
N GLU A 32 -0.13 -4.38 0.22
CA GLU A 32 -0.19 -5.78 -0.20
C GLU A 32 -1.65 -6.21 -0.28
N LEU A 33 -2.01 -6.89 -1.37
CA LEU A 33 -3.30 -7.52 -1.53
C LEU A 33 -3.13 -9.03 -1.42
N GLU A 34 -3.96 -9.67 -0.61
CA GLU A 34 -3.98 -11.13 -0.51
C GLU A 34 -5.02 -11.73 -1.45
N GLN A 35 -4.63 -12.80 -2.14
CA GLN A 35 -5.56 -13.59 -2.94
C GLN A 35 -6.45 -14.42 -2.02
N THR A 36 -7.76 -14.29 -2.19
CA THR A 36 -8.78 -15.10 -1.52
C THR A 36 -9.44 -16.04 -2.55
N PRO A 37 -10.25 -17.03 -2.12
CA PRO A 37 -11.01 -17.86 -3.06
C PRO A 37 -11.87 -17.04 -4.03
N ASP A 38 -12.34 -15.85 -3.62
CA ASP A 38 -13.14 -14.95 -4.44
C ASP A 38 -12.34 -14.19 -5.51
N THR A 39 -11.00 -14.34 -5.52
CA THR A 39 -10.10 -13.63 -6.45
C THR A 39 -9.58 -14.53 -7.57
N GLU A 40 -10.18 -15.70 -7.78
CA GLU A 40 -9.75 -16.65 -8.82
C GLU A 40 -9.65 -15.97 -10.20
N GLY A 41 -8.49 -16.13 -10.84
CA GLY A 41 -8.19 -15.56 -12.15
C GLY A 41 -7.71 -14.10 -12.14
N TRP A 42 -7.85 -13.36 -11.03
CA TRP A 42 -7.25 -12.04 -10.89
C TRP A 42 -5.75 -12.17 -10.61
N LEU A 43 -4.93 -11.40 -11.32
CA LEU A 43 -3.48 -11.38 -11.08
C LEU A 43 -3.05 -10.05 -10.49
N ILE A 44 -2.34 -10.08 -9.37
CA ILE A 44 -1.62 -8.91 -8.84
C ILE A 44 -0.30 -8.85 -9.60
N LEU A 45 -0.15 -7.85 -10.47
CA LEU A 45 1.00 -7.76 -11.37
C LEU A 45 2.14 -6.95 -10.76
N HIS A 46 1.82 -5.84 -10.10
CA HIS A 46 2.84 -4.93 -9.58
C HIS A 46 2.30 -4.07 -8.46
N THR A 47 3.21 -3.63 -7.58
CA THR A 47 2.93 -2.65 -6.54
C THR A 47 4.01 -1.58 -6.59
N ILE A 48 3.59 -0.30 -6.58
CA ILE A 48 4.49 0.85 -6.59
C ILE A 48 4.57 1.41 -5.17
N PRO A 49 5.66 1.16 -4.44
CA PRO A 49 5.82 1.67 -3.09
C PRO A 49 6.08 3.17 -3.08
N LEU A 50 5.74 3.82 -1.97
CA LEU A 50 6.31 5.10 -1.59
C LEU A 50 7.68 4.85 -0.98
N GLU A 51 8.69 5.60 -1.43
CA GLU A 51 10.01 5.53 -0.80
C GLU A 51 9.94 5.95 0.66
N LYS A 52 9.18 7.02 0.96
CA LYS A 52 9.04 7.65 2.26
C LYS A 52 7.64 8.25 2.45
N LEU A 53 7.13 8.21 3.68
CA LEU A 53 5.88 8.85 4.09
C LEU A 53 6.07 9.54 5.46
N PRO A 54 6.50 10.81 5.45
CA PRO A 54 6.66 11.62 6.67
C PRO A 54 5.32 11.90 7.37
N PHE A 55 5.38 12.27 8.65
CA PHE A 55 4.22 12.69 9.43
C PHE A 55 3.43 13.81 8.74
N GLY A 56 2.11 13.62 8.60
CA GLY A 56 1.18 14.62 8.10
C GLY A 56 1.28 14.93 6.60
N ILE A 57 2.17 14.26 5.86
CA ILE A 57 2.30 14.42 4.41
C ILE A 57 1.55 13.28 3.73
N GLN A 58 0.38 13.59 3.14
CA GLN A 58 -0.36 12.62 2.36
C GLN A 58 0.39 12.28 1.06
N SER A 59 0.58 11.00 0.78
CA SER A 59 1.16 10.48 -0.46
C SER A 59 0.42 9.23 -0.92
N THR A 60 0.73 8.73 -2.11
CA THR A 60 -0.09 7.72 -2.77
C THR A 60 0.73 6.53 -3.27
N THR A 61 0.32 5.31 -2.93
CA THR A 61 0.85 4.04 -3.47
C THR A 61 -0.15 3.40 -4.43
N TYR A 62 0.31 2.49 -5.29
CA TYR A 62 -0.51 1.87 -6.34
C TYR A 62 -0.33 0.36 -6.39
N VAL A 63 -1.42 -0.35 -6.70
CA VAL A 63 -1.41 -1.78 -7.03
C VAL A 63 -2.04 -1.99 -8.40
N LEU A 64 -1.32 -2.68 -9.30
CA LEU A 64 -1.78 -3.06 -10.63
C LEU A 64 -2.33 -4.48 -10.61
N LEU A 65 -3.57 -4.62 -11.04
CA LEU A 65 -4.28 -5.88 -11.19
C LEU A 65 -4.57 -6.17 -12.66
N LYS A 66 -4.51 -7.44 -13.05
CA LYS A 66 -5.06 -7.95 -14.31
C LYS A 66 -6.44 -8.53 -14.08
N ILE A 67 -7.39 -8.13 -14.91
CA ILE A 67 -8.76 -8.63 -14.90
C ILE A 67 -8.76 -10.05 -15.50
N PRO A 68 -9.53 -11.01 -14.93
CA PRO A 68 -9.72 -12.33 -15.53
C PRO A 68 -10.27 -12.24 -16.96
N SER A 69 -9.87 -13.18 -17.81
CA SER A 69 -10.35 -13.24 -19.20
C SER A 69 -11.78 -13.82 -19.34
N THR A 70 -12.34 -14.41 -18.27
CA THR A 70 -13.66 -15.02 -18.25
C THR A 70 -14.72 -14.02 -17.75
N THR A 71 -15.82 -13.89 -18.50
CA THR A 71 -16.87 -12.88 -18.25
C THR A 71 -17.63 -13.03 -16.94
N ASN A 72 -17.51 -14.17 -16.26
CA ASN A 72 -18.31 -14.49 -15.07
C ASN A 72 -17.57 -14.21 -13.74
N ALA A 73 -16.30 -13.78 -13.79
CA ALA A 73 -15.43 -13.65 -12.61
C ALA A 73 -14.95 -12.20 -12.34
N VAL A 74 -15.82 -11.21 -12.56
CA VAL A 74 -15.45 -9.78 -12.36
C VAL A 74 -15.67 -9.27 -10.93
N MET A 75 -16.36 -10.03 -10.08
CA MET A 75 -16.47 -9.76 -8.65
C MET A 75 -15.29 -10.41 -7.93
N ALA A 76 -14.65 -9.66 -7.04
CA ALA A 76 -13.52 -10.13 -6.25
C ALA A 76 -13.42 -9.33 -4.94
N THR A 77 -13.01 -10.02 -3.87
CA THR A 77 -12.73 -9.43 -2.56
C THR A 77 -11.28 -9.67 -2.21
N PHE A 78 -10.52 -8.59 -2.06
CA PHE A 78 -9.12 -8.63 -1.63
C PHE A 78 -9.00 -8.16 -0.19
N SER A 79 -8.25 -8.89 0.63
CA SER A 79 -7.73 -8.34 1.89
C SER A 79 -6.57 -7.42 1.55
N ALA A 80 -6.54 -6.21 2.12
CA ALA A 80 -5.51 -5.22 1.85
C ALA A 80 -4.82 -4.86 3.15
N SER A 81 -3.49 -4.94 3.16
CA SER A 81 -2.65 -4.61 4.31
C SER A 81 -1.60 -3.60 3.89
N LEU A 82 -1.44 -2.52 4.64
CA LEU A 82 -0.37 -1.55 4.43
C LEU A 82 0.91 -2.08 5.08
N LYS A 83 1.93 -2.35 4.27
CA LYS A 83 3.26 -2.79 4.70
C LYS A 83 4.25 -1.64 4.59
N PHE A 84 5.11 -1.51 5.59
CA PHE A 84 6.10 -0.44 5.64
C PHE A 84 7.27 -0.81 6.56
N LYS A 85 8.35 -0.05 6.44
CA LYS A 85 9.43 -0.01 7.41
C LYS A 85 9.24 1.22 8.29
N VAL A 86 9.33 1.04 9.59
CA VAL A 86 9.33 2.13 10.56
C VAL A 86 10.77 2.53 10.86
N ARG A 87 11.00 3.84 10.88
CA ARG A 87 12.21 4.47 11.41
C ARG A 87 11.81 5.49 12.45
N ASP A 88 12.28 5.30 13.68
CA ASP A 88 11.93 6.17 14.81
C ASP A 88 12.63 7.53 14.70
N ILE A 89 11.90 8.59 15.03
CA ILE A 89 12.32 9.99 14.97
C ILE A 89 11.96 10.68 16.28
N ASP A 90 12.86 11.50 16.81
CA ASP A 90 12.53 12.40 17.92
C ASP A 90 11.57 13.49 17.42
N PRO A 91 10.33 13.58 17.92
CA PRO A 91 9.33 14.52 17.42
C PRO A 91 9.65 16.00 17.71
N ALA A 92 10.57 16.30 18.63
CA ALA A 92 10.99 17.66 18.96
C ALA A 92 12.16 18.14 18.07
N THR A 93 13.07 17.25 17.68
CA THR A 93 14.26 17.62 16.89
C THR A 93 14.14 17.24 15.41
N GLY A 94 13.35 16.22 15.08
CA GLY A 94 13.27 15.62 13.75
C GLY A 94 14.46 14.72 13.41
N GLU A 95 15.33 14.42 14.39
CA GLU A 95 16.48 13.54 14.21
C GLU A 95 16.10 12.06 14.36
N PHE A 96 16.79 11.18 13.63
CA PHE A 96 16.60 9.74 13.79
C PHE A 96 17.14 9.27 15.13
N GLU A 97 16.37 8.46 15.86
CA GLU A 97 16.81 7.89 17.14
C GLU A 97 17.88 6.81 16.98
N GLY A 98 18.05 6.29 15.75
CA GLY A 98 19.11 5.35 15.37
C GLY A 98 19.13 5.08 13.86
N ASP A 99 20.02 4.17 13.44
CA ASP A 99 20.17 3.77 12.03
C ASP A 99 19.29 2.57 11.64
N GLU A 100 18.61 1.97 12.61
CA GLU A 100 17.82 0.76 12.39
C GLU A 100 16.41 1.07 11.88
N THR A 101 15.86 0.13 11.12
CA THR A 101 14.45 0.14 10.68
C THR A 101 13.86 -1.24 10.92
N TYR A 102 12.59 -1.32 11.29
CA TYR A 102 11.87 -2.59 11.44
C TYR A 102 10.63 -2.63 10.54
N ASN A 103 10.23 -3.83 10.13
CA ASN A 103 9.03 -4.00 9.32
C ASN A 103 7.79 -4.03 10.20
N ASP A 104 6.72 -3.38 9.77
CA ASP A 104 5.41 -3.43 10.41
C ASP A 104 4.27 -3.47 9.37
N VAL A 105 3.07 -3.79 9.83
CA VAL A 105 1.86 -3.95 9.02
C VAL A 105 0.66 -3.31 9.70
N PHE A 106 -0.11 -2.55 8.94
CA PHE A 106 -1.43 -2.07 9.32
C PHE A 106 -2.50 -2.76 8.47
N VAL A 107 -3.50 -3.37 9.13
CA VAL A 107 -4.61 -4.11 8.50
C VAL A 107 -5.88 -3.27 8.52
#